data_AF-A0A6J4UEL7-F1
#
_entry.id   AF-A0A6J4UEL7-F1
#
_cell.length_a   1.000
_cell.length_b   1.000
_cell.length_c   1.000
_cell.angle_alpha   90.00
_cell.angle_beta   90.00
_cell.angle_gamma   90.00
#
_symmetry.space_group_name_H-M   'P 1'
#
loop_
_entity.id
_entity.type
_entity.pdbx_description
1 polymer ?
#
loop_
_entity_poly.entity_id
_entity_poly.type
_entity_poly.pdbx_seq_one_letter_code
_entity_poly.pdbx_strand_id
1 'polypeptide(L)' 'MIAHRLSTIQEADRIIVLDKGRIIEDGTHDGLLAAGGHYSHLFNTYFRHQSPDYRPGQAAEAERDLELAGASSR' A
#
# COMPACT_ATOMS: atom_id res chain seq x y z
N MET A 1 4.73 16.35 0.96
CA MET A 1 3.71 16.92 0.05
C MET A 1 2.33 16.54 0.59
N ILE A 2 1.36 17.44 0.65
CA ILE A 2 -0.03 17.06 0.97
C ILE A 2 -0.66 16.55 -0.33
N ALA A 3 -0.78 15.24 -0.49
CA ALA A 3 -1.26 14.63 -1.73
C ALA A 3 -2.79 14.73 -1.81
N HIS A 4 -3.29 15.42 -2.84
CA HIS A 4 -4.71 15.42 -3.21
C HIS A 4 -5.04 14.38 -4.30
N ARG A 5 -4.04 13.63 -4.77
CA ARG A 5 -4.17 12.65 -5.86
C ARG A 5 -3.62 11.32 -5.39
N LEU A 6 -4.40 10.27 -5.62
CA LEU A 6 -4.07 8.90 -5.19
C LEU A 6 -2.76 8.39 -5.79
N SER A 7 -2.44 8.79 -7.03
CA SER A 7 -1.19 8.45 -7.71
C SER A 7 0.05 8.86 -6.91
N THR A 8 -0.01 9.95 -6.14
CA THR A 8 1.14 10.34 -5.32
C THR A 8 1.21 9.62 -3.97
N ILE A 9 0.10 9.04 -3.52
CA ILE A 9 0.11 8.22 -2.29
C ILE A 9 0.69 6.83 -2.61
N GLN A 10 0.43 6.30 -3.81
CA GLN A 10 1.01 5.03 -4.27
C GLN A 10 2.53 5.12 -4.46
N GLU A 11 3.03 6.19 -5.06
CA GLU A 11 4.49 6.37 -5.26
C GLU A 11 5.22 6.87 -4.01
N ALA A 12 4.53 6.97 -2.86
CA ALA A 12 5.19 7.40 -1.64
C ALA A 12 6.10 6.28 -1.13
N ASP A 13 7.41 6.56 -1.09
CA ASP A 13 8.42 5.66 -0.51
C ASP A 13 8.12 5.31 0.96
N ARG A 14 7.39 6.19 1.65
CA ARG A 14 7.00 6.01 3.04
C ARG A 14 5.71 6.75 3.38
N ILE A 15 4.83 6.05 4.08
CA ILE A 15 3.56 6.54 4.61
C ILE A 15 3.60 6.44 6.13
N ILE A 16 3.13 7.49 6.80
CA ILE A 16 3.01 7.57 8.26
C ILE A 16 1.55 7.84 8.59
N VAL A 17 0.94 6.96 9.39
CA VAL A 17 -0.43 7.14 9.89
C VAL A 17 -0.36 7.73 11.29
N LEU A 18 -1.00 8.89 11.45
CA LEU A 18 -1.09 9.60 12.72
C LEU A 18 -2.51 9.46 13.29
N ASP A 19 -2.62 8.98 14.53
CA ASP A 19 -3.84 9.06 15.34
C ASP A 19 -3.56 9.82 16.63
N LYS A 20 -4.39 10.83 16.92
CA LYS A 20 -4.29 11.67 18.14
C LYS A 20 -2.88 12.18 18.45
N GLY A 21 -2.13 12.56 17.42
CA GLY A 21 -0.76 13.06 17.55
C GLY A 21 0.31 11.99 17.79
N ARG A 22 -0.01 10.71 17.62
CA ARG A 22 0.93 9.58 17.70
C ARG A 22 0.99 8.85 16.38
N ILE A 23 2.18 8.36 16.03
CA ILE A 23 2.35 7.48 14.88
C ILE A 23 1.85 6.10 15.29
N ILE A 24 0.82 5.62 14.60
CA ILE A 24 0.24 4.29 14.86
C ILE A 24 0.70 3.26 13.82
N GLU A 25 1.05 3.71 12.62
CA GLU A 25 1.56 2.85 11.56
C GLU A 25 2.59 3.60 10.72
N ASP A 26 3.63 2.89 10.27
CA ASP A 26 4.60 3.37 9.32
C ASP A 26 5.00 2.28 8.33
N GLY A 27 5.15 2.63 7.06
CA GLY A 27 5.52 1.67 6.04
C GLY A 27 5.26 2.15 4.62
N THR A 28 5.40 1.26 3.65
CA THR A 28 5.01 1.52 2.26
C THR A 28 3.51 1.36 2.09
N HIS A 29 2.99 1.89 0.98
CA HIS A 29 1.59 1.74 0.61
C HIS A 29 1.12 0.27 0.65
N ASP A 30 1.83 -0.61 -0.05
CA ASP A 30 1.50 -2.04 -0.11
C ASP A 30 1.64 -2.73 1.25
N GLY A 31 2.68 -2.40 2.02
CA GLY A 31 2.90 -2.99 3.34
C GLY A 31 1.78 -2.66 4.33
N LEU A 32 1.34 -1.40 4.36
CA LEU A 32 0.26 -0.96 5.24
C LEU A 32 -1.12 -1.46 4.77
N LEU A 33 -1.31 -1.64 3.47
CA LEU A 33 -2.55 -2.24 2.95
C LEU A 33 -2.62 -3.72 3.29
N ALA A 34 -1.52 -4.46 3.11
CA ALA A 34 -1.43 -5.88 3.43
C ALA A 34 -1.55 -6.15 4.94
N ALA A 35 -1.08 -5.23 5.77
CA ALA A 35 -1.23 -5.29 7.22
C ALA A 35 -2.70 -5.20 7.68
N GLY A 36 -3.61 -4.70 6.83
CA GLY A 36 -5.04 -4.64 7.14
C GLY A 36 -5.39 -3.70 8.29
N GLY A 37 -4.48 -2.79 8.66
CA GLY A 37 -4.64 -1.87 9.78
C GLY A 37 -5.46 -0.62 9.46
N HIS A 38 -5.21 0.45 10.22
CA HIS A 38 -5.98 1.69 10.13
C HIS A 38 -5.85 2.34 8.74
N TYR A 39 -4.66 2.31 8.16
CA TYR A 39 -4.41 2.77 6.80
C TYR A 39 -5.33 2.10 5.78
N SER A 40 -5.40 0.76 5.81
CA SER A 40 -6.20 -0.03 4.87
C SER A 40 -7.69 0.31 4.95
N HIS A 41 -8.19 0.56 6.17
CA HIS A 41 -9.58 0.88 6.41
C HIS A 41 -9.92 2.28 5.88
N LEU A 42 -9.04 3.24 6.14
CA LEU A 42 -9.16 4.62 5.67
C LEU A 42 -9.09 4.68 4.14
N PHE A 43 -8.17 3.92 3.55
CA PHE A 43 -8.02 3.79 2.11
C PHE A 43 -9.29 3.20 1.45
N ASN A 44 -9.78 2.08 1.97
CA ASN A 44 -10.99 1.44 1.44
C ASN A 44 -12.25 2.30 1.55
N THR A 45 -12.34 3.13 2.59
CA THR A 45 -13.52 3.97 2.85
C THR A 45 -13.51 5.25 2.01
N TYR A 46 -12.37 5.94 1.93
CA TYR A 46 -12.31 7.29 1.36
C TYR A 46 -11.73 7.34 -0.05
N PHE A 47 -10.79 6.45 -0.37
CA PHE A 47 -9.99 6.57 -1.59
C PHE A 47 -10.41 5.61 -2.70
N ARG A 48 -11.01 4.47 -2.34
CA ARG A 48 -11.48 3.46 -3.31
C ARG A 48 -12.52 4.01 -4.30
N HIS A 49 -13.28 5.04 -3.92
CA HIS A 49 -14.21 5.73 -4.82
C HIS A 49 -13.53 6.63 -5.87
N GLN A 50 -12.31 7.09 -5.61
CA GLN A 50 -11.57 7.98 -6.51
C GLN A 50 -10.69 7.24 -7.52
N SER A 51 -10.48 5.93 -7.33
CA SER A 51 -9.71 5.10 -8.24
C SER A 51 -10.28 3.67 -8.29
N PRO A 52 -11.36 3.46 -9.06
CA PRO A 52 -12.04 2.18 -9.15
C PRO A 52 -11.15 1.04 -9.69
N ASP A 53 -10.15 1.40 -10.50
CA ASP A 53 -9.23 0.45 -11.14
C ASP A 53 -8.04 0.05 -10.25
N TYR A 54 -7.96 0.59 -9.02
CA TYR A 54 -6.87 0.26 -8.11
C TYR A 54 -6.96 -1.20 -7.64
N ARG A 55 -5.92 -1.98 -7.97
CA ARG A 55 -5.76 -3.38 -7.58
C ARG A 55 -4.66 -3.51 -6.53
N PRO A 56 -5.01 -3.57 -5.24
CA PRO A 56 -4.03 -3.82 -4.21
C PRO A 56 -3.45 -5.23 -4.38
N GLY A 57 -2.12 -5.36 -4.37
CA GLY A 57 -1.44 -6.65 -4.41
C GLY A 57 -0.81 -7.07 -5.74
N GLN A 58 -1.02 -6.37 -6.86
CA GLN A 58 -0.32 -6.73 -8.11
C GLN A 58 1.20 -6.56 -8.03
N ALA A 59 1.70 -5.62 -7.20
CA ALA A 59 3.13 -5.49 -6.91
C ALA A 59 3.65 -6.67 -6.05
N ALA A 60 2.90 -7.07 -5.03
CA ALA A 60 3.26 -8.17 -4.14
C ALA A 60 3.13 -9.57 -4.79
N GLU A 61 2.20 -9.74 -5.73
CA GLU A 61 2.07 -10.95 -6.55
C GLU A 61 3.20 -11.03 -7.59
N ALA A 62 3.58 -9.91 -8.21
CA ALA A 62 4.69 -9.87 -9.16
C ALA A 62 6.05 -10.20 -8.53
N GLU A 63 6.31 -9.75 -7.28
CA GLU A 63 7.53 -10.12 -6.54
C GLU A 63 7.56 -11.59 -6.15
N ARG A 64 6.43 -12.16 -5.72
CA ARG A 64 6.31 -13.59 -5.38
C ARG A 64 6.50 -14.51 -6.58
N ASP A 65 5.98 -14.12 -7.74
CA ASP A 65 6.17 -14.86 -8.99
C ASP A 65 7.63 -14.80 -9.47
N LEU A 66 8.34 -13.69 -9.24
CA LEU A 66 9.78 -13.60 -9.50
C LEU A 66 10.61 -14.49 -8.54
N GLU A 67 10.26 -14.57 -7.26
CA GLU A 67 10.93 -15.44 -6.29
C GLU A 67 10.73 -16.93 -6.59
N LEU A 68 9.52 -17.33 -7.01
CA LEU A 68 9.23 -18.71 -7.42
C LEU A 68 9.97 -19.10 -8.72
N ALA A 69 10.13 -18.18 -9.66
CA ALA A 69 10.88 -18.41 -10.90
C ALA A 69 12.40 -18.56 -10.68
N GLY A 70 12.96 -17.95 -9.63
CA GLY A 70 14.38 -18.05 -9.29
C GLY A 70 14.80 -19.32 -8.53
N ALA A 71 13.85 -20.05 -7.93
CA ALA A 71 14.14 -21.22 -7.09
C ALA A 71 14.24 -22.56 -7.85
N SER A 72 13.89 -22.61 -9.14
CA SER A 72 13.86 -23.85 -9.94
C SER A 72 15.13 -24.11 -10.78
N SER A 73 16.23 -23.40 -10.52
CA SER A 73 17.52 -23.64 -11.19
C SER A 73 18.60 -23.99 -10.17
N ARG A 74 18.50 -25.18 -9.57
CA ARG A 74 19.60 -25.92 -8.96
C ARG A 74 19.33 -27.42 -9.02
#